data_AF-A0A4R6TZ63-F1
#
_entry.id   AF-A0A4R6TZ63-F1
#
_cell.length_a   1.000
_cell.length_b   1.000
_cell.length_c   1.000
_cell.angle_alpha   90.00
_cell.angle_beta   90.00
_cell.angle_gamma   90.00
#
_symmetry.space_group_name_H-M   'P 1'
#
loop_
_entity.id
_entity.type
_entity.pdbx_description
1 polymer ?
#
loop_
_entity_poly.entity_id
_entity_poly.type
_entity_poly.pdbx_seq_one_letter_code
_entity_poly.pdbx_strand_id
1 'polypeptide(L)'
;MTYKTELGRTWWLKNSAFKAYMLREATVLPLVFFILCMLAGIYSLTRGEASWNSWVAVMGNPLVLALNALALVASLYHAATFFVLFPRVMPIRLGGKKVPDNLIVAGQWAGVAGVFVLAAWIFWGVL
;
A
#
# COMPACT_ATOMS: atom_id res chain seq x y z
N MET A 1 9.10 -42.81 20.55
CA MET A 1 8.30 -41.56 20.47
C MET A 1 8.90 -40.68 19.39
N THR A 2 8.09 -40.12 18.49
CA THR A 2 8.57 -39.23 17.42
C THR A 2 8.75 -37.81 17.96
N TYR A 3 9.94 -37.23 17.76
CA TYR A 3 10.22 -35.84 18.14
C TYR A 3 9.37 -34.87 17.29
N LYS A 4 8.71 -33.90 17.95
CA LYS A 4 7.99 -32.80 17.30
C LYS A 4 8.70 -31.50 17.66
N THR A 5 9.13 -30.74 16.65
CA THR A 5 9.71 -29.41 16.85
C THR A 5 8.62 -28.41 17.21
N GLU A 6 8.85 -27.61 18.26
CA GLU A 6 7.96 -26.51 18.60
C GLU A 6 8.34 -25.23 17.83
N LEU A 7 7.32 -24.56 17.30
CA LEU A 7 7.48 -23.33 16.52
C LEU A 7 7.18 -22.11 17.40
N GLY A 8 8.22 -21.47 17.93
CA GLY A 8 8.07 -20.29 18.80
C GLY A 8 7.57 -19.03 18.06
N ARG A 9 7.06 -18.04 18.81
CA ARG A 9 6.50 -16.77 18.27
C ARG A 9 7.46 -15.99 17.36
N THR A 10 8.77 -16.12 17.59
CA THR A 10 9.85 -15.45 16.86
C THR A 10 10.37 -16.28 15.68
N TRP A 11 9.65 -17.31 15.23
CA TRP A 11 10.05 -18.18 14.13
C TRP A 11 10.47 -17.40 12.87
N TRP A 12 9.78 -16.29 12.59
CA TRP A 12 9.99 -15.47 11.41
C TRP A 12 11.30 -14.67 11.44
N LEU A 13 11.91 -14.48 12.62
CA LEU A 13 13.20 -13.81 12.75
C LEU A 13 14.38 -14.68 12.26
N LYS A 14 14.16 -15.98 12.05
CA LYS A 14 15.20 -16.95 11.71
C LYS A 14 15.63 -16.88 10.24
N ASN A 15 14.81 -16.37 9.34
CA ASN A 15 15.07 -16.34 7.90
C ASN A 15 14.69 -14.99 7.28
N SER A 16 15.54 -14.45 6.41
CA SER A 16 15.29 -13.20 5.68
C SER A 16 14.00 -13.23 4.86
N ALA A 17 13.64 -14.38 4.26
CA ALA A 17 12.40 -14.55 3.52
C ALA A 17 11.16 -14.39 4.43
N PHE A 18 11.23 -14.91 5.67
CA PHE A 18 10.15 -14.78 6.64
C PHE A 18 10.05 -13.36 7.20
N LYS A 19 11.19 -12.66 7.38
CA LYS A 19 11.20 -11.24 7.71
C LYS A 19 10.56 -10.40 6.61
N ALA A 20 10.90 -10.63 5.34
CA ALA A 20 10.30 -9.92 4.21
C ALA A 20 8.80 -10.18 4.09
N TYR A 21 8.37 -11.43 4.33
CA TYR A 21 6.95 -11.79 4.43
C TYR A 21 6.24 -11.03 5.55
N MET A 22 6.77 -11.06 6.78
CA MET A 22 6.17 -10.32 7.90
C MET A 22 6.14 -8.80 7.64
N LEU A 23 7.19 -8.25 7.04
CA LEU A 23 7.24 -6.84 6.67
C LEU A 23 6.16 -6.48 5.64
N ARG A 24 5.91 -7.36 4.66
CA ARG A 24 4.81 -7.20 3.69
C ARG A 24 3.47 -7.15 4.40
N GLU A 25 3.19 -8.10 5.29
CA GLU A 25 1.92 -8.12 6.04
C GLU A 25 1.80 -6.89 6.96
N ALA A 26 2.90 -6.45 7.56
CA ALA A 26 2.93 -5.28 8.45
C ALA A 26 2.59 -3.95 7.74
N THR A 27 2.64 -3.89 6.41
CA THR A 27 2.19 -2.70 5.65
C THR A 27 0.73 -2.32 5.92
N VAL A 28 -0.09 -3.25 6.43
CA VAL A 28 -1.47 -2.97 6.83
C VAL A 28 -1.57 -1.90 7.93
N LEU A 29 -0.57 -1.81 8.82
CA LEU A 29 -0.62 -0.89 9.96
C LEU A 29 -0.67 0.59 9.53
N PRO A 30 0.30 1.11 8.75
CA PRO A 30 0.23 2.48 8.28
C PRO A 30 -0.90 2.71 7.26
N LEU A 31 -1.31 1.69 6.50
CA LEU A 31 -2.45 1.79 5.59
C LEU A 31 -3.78 1.98 6.33
N VAL A 32 -4.02 1.22 7.40
CA VAL A 32 -5.22 1.38 8.25
C VAL A 32 -5.22 2.76 8.90
N PHE A 33 -4.07 3.23 9.40
CA PHE A 33 -3.95 4.59 9.93
C PHE A 33 -4.37 5.63 8.87
N PHE A 34 -3.82 5.54 7.65
CA PHE A 34 -4.18 6.44 6.54
C PHE A 34 -5.69 6.40 6.24
N ILE A 35 -6.29 5.21 6.18
CA ILE A 35 -7.73 5.05 5.95
C ILE A 35 -8.54 5.72 7.07
N LEU A 36 -8.16 5.55 8.33
CA LEU A 36 -8.83 6.21 9.46
C LEU A 36 -8.71 7.74 9.37
N CYS A 37 -7.56 8.27 8.97
CA CYS A 37 -7.38 9.71 8.73
C CYS A 37 -8.33 10.21 7.62
N MET A 38 -8.48 9.45 6.53
CA MET A 38 -9.39 9.81 5.43
C MET A 38 -10.86 9.73 5.85
N LEU A 39 -11.26 8.69 6.58
CA LEU A 39 -12.62 8.56 7.12
C LEU A 39 -12.96 9.70 8.08
N ALA A 40 -12.02 10.08 8.94
CA ALA A 40 -12.17 11.26 9.80
C ALA A 40 -12.33 12.54 8.98
N GLY A 41 -11.59 12.69 7.89
CA GLY A 41 -11.69 13.84 6.98
C GLY A 41 -13.06 13.93 6.31
N ILE A 42 -13.56 12.81 5.78
CA ILE A 42 -14.90 12.72 5.20
C ILE A 42 -15.96 13.07 6.26
N TYR A 43 -15.82 12.53 7.47
CA TYR A 43 -16.73 12.86 8.57
C TYR A 43 -16.70 14.35 8.91
N SER A 44 -15.51 14.95 9.04
CA SER A 44 -15.33 16.38 9.31
C SER A 44 -15.93 17.27 8.22
N LEU A 45 -15.85 16.88 6.94
CA LEU A 45 -16.51 17.59 5.84
C LEU A 45 -18.02 17.68 6.05
N THR A 46 -18.67 16.62 6.54
CA THR A 46 -20.13 16.64 6.82
C THR A 46 -20.53 17.55 7.98
N ARG A 47 -19.57 17.94 8.83
CA ARG A 47 -19.80 18.75 10.04
C ARG A 47 -19.59 20.24 9.82
N GLY A 48 -19.22 20.65 8.62
CA GLY A 48 -19.01 22.05 8.24
C GLY A 48 -17.58 22.54 8.46
N GLU A 49 -17.35 23.79 8.09
CA GLU A 49 -16.03 24.40 7.93
C GLU A 49 -15.13 24.30 9.17
N ALA A 50 -15.68 24.58 10.37
CA ALA A 50 -14.90 24.53 11.61
C ALA A 50 -14.32 23.14 11.89
N SER A 51 -15.08 22.06 11.62
CA SER A 51 -14.60 20.70 11.81
C SER A 51 -13.58 20.31 10.74
N TRP A 52 -13.80 20.73 9.50
CA TRP A 52 -12.84 20.55 8.41
C TRP A 52 -11.48 21.21 8.72
N ASN A 53 -11.49 22.46 9.15
CA ASN A 53 -10.26 23.19 9.48
C ASN A 53 -9.51 22.54 10.66
N SER A 54 -10.22 21.97 11.63
CA SER A 54 -9.62 21.18 12.71
C SER A 54 -8.93 19.92 12.17
N TRP A 55 -9.57 19.19 11.25
CA TRP A 55 -8.94 18.04 10.59
C TRP A 55 -7.72 18.44 9.77
N VAL A 56 -7.78 19.55 9.02
CA VAL A 56 -6.62 20.09 8.27
C VAL A 56 -5.47 20.40 9.22
N ALA A 57 -5.73 21.01 10.38
CA ALA A 57 -4.70 21.30 11.38
C ALA A 57 -4.05 20.02 11.93
N VAL A 58 -4.84 18.95 12.17
CA VAL A 58 -4.31 17.64 12.58
C VAL A 58 -3.46 17.02 11.47
N MET A 59 -3.91 17.06 10.22
CA MET A 59 -3.18 16.51 9.07
C MET A 59 -1.90 17.28 8.76
N GLY A 60 -1.86 18.58 9.07
CA GLY A 60 -0.67 19.42 8.97
C GLY A 60 0.37 19.20 10.08
N ASN A 61 0.06 18.40 11.11
CA ASN A 61 1.03 18.08 12.16
C ASN A 61 2.22 17.30 11.58
N PRO A 62 3.48 17.68 11.84
CA PRO A 62 4.66 17.00 11.31
C PRO A 62 4.70 15.49 11.56
N LEU A 63 4.19 15.03 12.72
CA LEU A 63 4.11 13.60 13.03
C LEU A 63 3.10 12.88 12.15
N VAL A 64 1.94 13.49 11.90
CA VAL A 64 0.90 12.93 11.04
C VAL A 64 1.37 12.91 9.59
N LEU A 65 2.07 13.96 9.13
CA LEU A 65 2.72 13.98 7.82
C LEU A 65 3.75 12.85 7.67
N ALA A 66 4.59 12.63 8.68
CA ALA A 66 5.57 11.54 8.68
C ALA A 66 4.90 10.15 8.63
N LEU A 67 3.81 9.94 9.38
CA LEU A 67 3.04 8.70 9.34
C LEU A 67 2.34 8.48 8.00
N ASN A 68 1.81 9.53 7.37
CA ASN A 68 1.23 9.44 6.03
C ASN A 68 2.29 9.21 4.95
N ALA A 69 3.48 9.79 5.08
CA ALA A 69 4.62 9.49 4.22
C ALA A 69 5.06 8.03 4.36
N LEU A 70 5.09 7.51 5.60
CA LEU A 70 5.31 6.09 5.86
C LEU A 70 4.22 5.22 5.22
N ALA A 71 2.96 5.64 5.28
CA ALA A 71 1.86 4.94 4.61
C ALA A 71 2.02 4.90 3.09
N LEU A 72 2.50 5.99 2.48
CA LEU A 72 2.82 6.02 1.06
C LEU A 72 3.93 5.03 0.71
N VAL A 73 5.06 5.05 1.43
CA VAL A 73 6.16 4.09 1.22
C VAL A 73 5.69 2.65 1.42
N ALA A 74 4.90 2.39 2.47
CA ALA A 74 4.33 1.08 2.75
C ALA A 74 3.38 0.62 1.64
N SER A 75 2.56 1.51 1.08
CA SER A 75 1.67 1.20 -0.06
C SER A 75 2.44 0.84 -1.33
N LEU A 76 3.55 1.53 -1.61
CA LEU A 76 4.41 1.26 -2.76
C LEU A 76 5.13 -0.07 -2.60
N TYR A 77 5.64 -0.36 -1.40
CA TYR A 77 6.23 -1.67 -1.09
C TYR A 77 5.18 -2.80 -1.18
N HIS A 78 3.97 -2.57 -0.64
CA HIS A 78 2.86 -3.51 -0.75
C HIS A 78 2.55 -3.80 -2.23
N ALA A 79 2.35 -2.76 -3.04
CA ALA A 79 2.10 -2.87 -4.48
C ALA A 79 3.22 -3.64 -5.20
N ALA A 80 4.49 -3.33 -4.92
CA ALA A 80 5.64 -4.00 -5.51
C ALA A 80 5.60 -5.52 -5.28
N THR A 81 5.33 -5.95 -4.04
CA THR A 81 5.24 -7.37 -3.69
C THR A 81 3.98 -8.03 -4.27
N PHE A 82 2.85 -7.30 -4.32
CA PHE A 82 1.60 -7.79 -4.87
C PHE A 82 1.69 -8.01 -6.38
N PHE A 83 2.28 -7.07 -7.13
CA PHE A 83 2.42 -7.16 -8.58
C PHE A 83 3.23 -8.38 -9.01
N VAL A 84 4.31 -8.71 -8.31
CA VAL A 84 5.11 -9.91 -8.61
C VAL A 84 4.35 -11.21 -8.33
N LEU A 85 3.45 -11.20 -7.34
CA LEU A 85 2.63 -12.36 -6.99
C LEU A 85 1.43 -12.55 -7.93
N PHE A 86 0.86 -11.44 -8.43
CA PHE A 86 -0.32 -11.42 -9.27
C PHE A 86 -0.29 -12.38 -10.47
N PRO A 87 0.73 -12.38 -11.36
CA PRO A 87 0.76 -13.27 -12.53
C PRO A 87 0.96 -14.75 -12.16
N ARG A 88 1.40 -15.04 -10.93
CA ARG A 88 1.54 -16.43 -10.44
C ARG A 88 0.20 -17.00 -9.98
N VAL A 89 -0.66 -16.16 -9.39
CA VAL A 89 -1.98 -16.56 -8.91
C VAL A 89 -3.01 -16.51 -10.03
N MET A 90 -2.89 -15.54 -10.95
CA MET A 90 -3.80 -15.36 -12.08
C MET A 90 -3.01 -15.29 -13.40
N PRO A 91 -2.63 -16.44 -13.98
CA PRO A 91 -1.88 -16.47 -15.22
C PRO A 91 -2.76 -16.08 -16.40
N ILE A 92 -2.41 -14.98 -17.08
CA ILE A 92 -3.14 -14.49 -18.26
C ILE A 92 -2.58 -15.16 -19.52
N ARG A 93 -3.48 -15.64 -20.39
CA ARG A 93 -3.14 -16.19 -21.71
C ARG A 93 -3.82 -15.40 -22.81
N LEU A 94 -3.08 -15.05 -23.86
CA LEU A 94 -3.57 -14.35 -25.04
C LEU A 94 -3.15 -15.12 -26.30
N GLY A 95 -4.10 -15.42 -27.18
CA GLY A 95 -3.82 -16.21 -28.40
C GLY A 95 -3.20 -17.58 -28.12
N GLY A 96 -3.61 -18.23 -27.02
CA GLY A 96 -3.08 -19.53 -26.58
C GLY A 96 -1.70 -19.49 -25.91
N LYS A 97 -1.01 -18.35 -25.88
CA LYS A 97 0.31 -18.18 -25.25
C LYS A 97 0.17 -17.49 -23.88
N LYS A 98 0.99 -17.90 -22.91
CA LYS A 98 1.07 -17.21 -21.61
C LYS A 98 1.72 -15.84 -21.83
N VAL A 99 1.08 -14.79 -21.30
CA VAL A 99 1.66 -13.45 -21.29
C VAL A 99 2.88 -13.46 -20.35
N PRO A 100 4.03 -12.89 -20.74
CA PRO A 100 5.19 -12.80 -19.87
C PRO A 100 4.87 -12.09 -18.54
N ASP A 101 5.26 -12.69 -17.41
CA ASP A 101 4.95 -12.17 -16.07
C ASP A 101 5.50 -10.75 -15.86
N ASN A 102 6.68 -10.46 -16.42
CA ASN A 102 7.29 -9.13 -16.40
C ASN A 102 6.47 -8.07 -17.13
N LEU A 103 5.76 -8.44 -18.21
CA LEU A 103 4.90 -7.52 -18.95
C LEU A 103 3.66 -7.15 -18.13
N ILE A 104 3.10 -8.10 -17.39
CA ILE A 104 1.97 -7.86 -16.47
C ILE A 104 2.41 -6.92 -15.34
N VAL A 105 3.54 -7.20 -14.70
CA VAL A 105 4.11 -6.35 -13.64
C VAL A 105 4.40 -4.94 -14.16
N ALA A 106 5.01 -4.83 -15.34
CA ALA A 106 5.29 -3.53 -15.97
C ALA A 106 4.01 -2.76 -16.28
N GLY A 107 2.96 -3.43 -16.77
CA GLY A 107 1.65 -2.84 -17.00
C GLY A 107 1.00 -2.30 -15.72
N GLN A 108 1.12 -3.01 -14.60
CA GLN A 108 0.62 -2.53 -13.31
C GLN A 108 1.36 -1.28 -12.83
N TRP A 109 2.70 -1.26 -12.95
CA TRP A 109 3.48 -0.06 -12.64
C TRP A 109 3.21 1.10 -13.59
N ALA A 110 2.98 0.83 -14.87
CA ALA A 110 2.56 1.85 -15.84
C ALA A 110 1.20 2.45 -15.44
N GLY A 111 0.27 1.62 -14.95
CA GLY A 111 -1.00 2.09 -14.39
C GLY A 111 -0.81 3.00 -13.19
N VAL A 112 0.05 2.62 -12.23
CA VAL A 112 0.40 3.46 -11.08
C VAL A 112 0.99 4.81 -11.55
N ALA A 113 1.99 4.78 -12.44
CA ALA A 113 2.59 5.99 -12.99
C ALA A 113 1.56 6.88 -13.72
N GLY A 114 0.64 6.27 -14.47
CA GLY A 114 -0.47 6.98 -15.12
C GLY A 114 -1.37 7.71 -14.12
N VAL A 115 -1.70 7.10 -12.98
CA VAL A 115 -2.47 7.75 -11.91
C VAL A 115 -1.70 8.93 -11.31
N PHE A 116 -0.40 8.79 -11.06
CA PHE A 116 0.44 9.90 -10.57
C PHE A 116 0.49 11.06 -11.56
N VAL A 117 0.68 10.77 -12.85
CA VAL A 117 0.69 11.79 -13.92
C VAL A 117 -0.66 12.49 -14.01
N LEU A 118 -1.76 11.74 -13.99
CA LEU A 118 -3.11 12.30 -14.03
C LEU A 118 -3.39 13.19 -12.82
N ALA A 119 -3.04 12.73 -11.61
CA ALA A 119 -3.19 13.54 -10.40
C ALA A 119 -2.37 14.83 -10.47
N ALA A 120 -1.10 14.74 -10.88
CA ALA A 120 -0.26 15.92 -11.07
C ALA A 120 -0.85 16.89 -12.10
N TRP A 121 -1.38 16.38 -13.21
CA TRP A 121 -2.03 17.21 -14.23
C TRP A 121 -3.28 17.92 -13.70
N ILE A 122 -4.13 17.22 -12.93
CA ILE A 122 -5.35 17.82 -12.35
C ILE A 122 -4.99 18.93 -11.35
N PHE A 123 -4.05 18.68 -10.44
CA PHE A 123 -3.76 19.59 -9.33
C PHE A 123 -2.73 20.69 -9.67
N TRP A 124 -1.96 20.55 -10.76
CA TRP A 124 -0.97 21.53 -11.20
C TRP A 124 -1.33 22.23 -12.52
N GLY A 125 -2.20 21.63 -13.34
CA GLY A 125 -2.48 22.10 -14.69
C GLY A 125 -3.87 22.70 -14.92
N VAL A 126 -4.83 22.54 -14.01
CA VAL A 126 -6.25 22.87 -14.27
C VAL A 126 -6.99 23.51 -13.07
N LEU A 127 -6.33 23.68 -11.93
CA LEU A 127 -6.80 24.53 -10.81
C LEU A 127 -5.86 25.72 -10.61
#